data_AF-A0AA42CW51-F1
#
_entry.id   AF-A0AA42CW51-F1
#
_cell.length_a   1.000
_cell.length_b   1.000
_cell.length_c   1.000
_cell.angle_alpha   90.00
_cell.angle_beta   90.00
_cell.angle_gamma   90.00
#
_symmetry.space_group_name_H-M   'P 1'
#
loop_
_entity.id
_entity.type
_entity.pdbx_description
1 polymer ?
#
loop_
_entity_poly.entity_id
_entity_poly.type
_entity_poly.pdbx_seq_one_letter_code
_entity_poly.pdbx_strand_id
1 'polypeptide(L)' 'MADENETVHRSTEQARAGATPHMTRYILGFSLVLVVVIFAILVLVRV' A
#
# COMPACT_ATOMS: atom_id res chain seq x y z
N MET A 1 3.92 6.78 43.06
CA MET A 1 4.87 6.44 41.98
C MET A 1 4.02 5.87 40.85
N ALA A 2 3.69 6.69 39.86
CA ALA A 2 2.88 6.26 38.72
C ALA A 2 3.85 5.81 37.61
N ASP A 3 3.66 4.60 37.10
CA ASP A 3 4.42 4.02 36.00
C ASP A 3 4.06 4.75 34.70
N GLU A 4 4.93 5.67 34.27
CA GLU A 4 4.73 6.56 33.12
C GLU A 4 5.50 6.10 31.86
N ASN A 5 5.93 4.84 31.80
CA ASN A 5 6.96 4.42 30.83
C ASN A 5 6.56 3.33 29.81
N GLU A 6 5.28 3.20 29.43
CA GLU A 6 4.89 2.16 28.44
C GLU A 6 4.05 2.65 27.25
N THR A 7 3.60 3.91 27.22
CA THR A 7 2.54 4.32 26.27
C THR A 7 2.92 5.36 25.22
N VAL A 8 4.19 5.73 25.01
CA VAL A 8 4.52 6.80 24.04
C VAL A 8 5.88 6.61 23.33
N HIS A 9 6.10 5.46 22.69
CA HIS A 9 7.24 5.31 21.74
C HIS A 9 6.83 4.76 20.36
N ARG A 10 5.53 4.53 20.12
CA ARG A 10 5.03 3.90 18.87
C ARG A 10 4.45 4.88 17.83
N SER A 11 4.36 6.17 18.14
CA SER A 11 3.43 7.07 17.42
C SER A 11 4.03 8.35 16.78
N THR A 12 5.35 8.56 16.81
CA THR A 12 5.94 9.73 16.12
C THR A 12 6.24 9.44 14.64
N GLU A 13 6.62 8.20 14.31
CA GLU A 13 6.87 7.76 12.92
C GLU A 13 5.57 7.63 12.10
N GLN A 14 4.47 7.24 12.76
CA GLN A 14 3.17 7.06 12.11
C GLN A 14 2.46 8.39 11.79
N ALA A 15 2.81 9.49 12.47
CA ALA A 15 2.15 10.79 12.27
C ALA A 15 2.59 11.52 10.99
N ARG A 16 3.79 11.21 10.46
CA ARG A 16 4.25 11.65 9.11
C ARG A 16 4.06 10.58 8.03
N ALA A 17 3.79 9.34 8.41
CA ALA A 17 3.40 8.29 7.48
C ALA A 17 1.91 8.47 7.13
N GLY A 18 1.60 9.49 6.33
CA GLY A 18 0.29 9.71 5.71
C GLY A 18 -0.07 8.61 4.68
N ALA A 19 0.22 7.37 5.00
CA ALA A 19 0.04 6.23 4.12
C ALA A 19 -0.18 5.03 5.02
N THR A 20 -1.41 4.52 5.05
CA THR A 20 -1.66 3.09 5.22
C THR A 20 -0.72 2.35 4.25
N PRO A 21 0.45 1.84 4.70
CA PRO A 21 1.52 1.43 3.78
C PRO A 21 1.10 0.24 2.91
N HIS A 22 0.15 -0.52 3.45
CA HIS A 22 -0.33 -1.75 2.87
C HIS A 22 -1.37 -1.51 1.76
N MET A 23 -2.32 -0.60 1.99
CA MET A 23 -3.39 -0.34 1.02
C MET A 23 -2.85 0.20 -0.29
N THR A 24 -2.00 1.22 -0.26
CA THR A 24 -1.42 1.80 -1.50
C THR A 24 -0.64 0.77 -2.29
N ARG A 25 0.12 -0.11 -1.60
CA ARG A 25 0.90 -1.16 -2.26
C ARG A 25 0.01 -2.20 -2.96
N TYR A 26 -1.14 -2.54 -2.36
CA TYR A 26 -2.11 -3.43 -3.01
C TYR A 26 -2.78 -2.79 -4.21
N ILE A 27 -3.31 -1.57 -4.08
CA ILE A 27 -3.95 -0.89 -5.21
C ILE A 27 -2.96 -0.75 -6.37
N LEU A 28 -1.72 -0.35 -6.09
CA LEU A 28 -0.69 -0.20 -7.12
C LEU A 28 -0.34 -1.54 -7.79
N GLY A 29 -0.18 -2.61 -7.01
CA GLY A 29 0.11 -3.94 -7.54
C GLY A 29 -1.04 -4.49 -8.38
N PHE A 30 -2.28 -4.45 -7.87
CA PHE A 30 -3.45 -4.97 -8.57
C PHE A 30 -3.77 -4.17 -9.84
N SER A 31 -3.71 -2.83 -9.78
CA SER A 31 -3.95 -1.99 -10.96
C SER A 31 -2.92 -2.25 -12.06
N LEU A 32 -1.64 -2.35 -11.71
CA LEU A 32 -0.58 -2.67 -12.68
C LEU A 32 -0.84 -4.01 -13.37
N VAL A 33 -1.12 -5.06 -12.58
CA VAL A 33 -1.42 -6.40 -13.12
C VAL A 33 -2.65 -6.36 -14.02
N LEU A 34 -3.70 -5.66 -13.60
CA LEU A 34 -4.93 -5.53 -14.39
C LEU A 34 -4.67 -4.87 -15.75
N VAL A 35 -3.91 -3.77 -15.77
CA VAL A 35 -3.53 -3.09 -17.02
C VAL A 35 -2.73 -4.01 -17.94
N VAL A 36 -1.73 -4.71 -17.39
CA VAL A 36 -0.93 -5.69 -18.15
C VAL A 36 -1.80 -6.78 -18.77
N VAL A 37 -2.75 -7.34 -18.00
CA VAL A 37 -3.68 -8.38 -18.49
C VAL A 37 -4.56 -7.84 -19.61
N ILE A 38 -5.13 -6.64 -19.45
CA ILE A 38 -5.97 -6.02 -20.49
C ILE A 38 -5.18 -5.81 -21.79
N PHE A 39 -3.97 -5.27 -21.69
CA PHE A 39 -3.12 -5.07 -22.87
C PHE A 39 -2.70 -6.40 -23.51
N ALA A 40 -2.36 -7.42 -22.71
CA ALA A 40 -2.02 -8.74 -23.22
C ALA A 40 -3.18 -9.37 -24.01
N ILE A 41 -4.41 -9.26 -23.50
CA ILE A 41 -5.62 -9.72 -24.19
C ILE A 41 -5.83 -8.91 -25.48
N LEU A 42 -5.72 -7.59 -25.42
CA LEU A 42 -5.91 -6.72 -26.59
C LEU A 42 -4.92 -7.07 -27.70
N VAL A 43 -3.65 -7.25 -27.36
CA VAL A 43 -2.62 -7.68 -28.31
C VAL A 43 -2.94 -9.06 -28.87
N LEU A 44 -3.26 -10.05 -28.01
CA LEU A 44 -3.57 -11.41 -28.45
C LEU A 44 -4.83 -11.49 -29.35
N VAL A 45 -5.82 -10.64 -29.12
CA VAL A 45 -7.05 -10.57 -29.93
C VAL A 45 -6.84 -9.86 -31.27
N ARG A 46 -5.88 -8.93 -31.33
CA ARG A 46 -5.60 -8.10 -32.51
C ARG A 46 -4.45 -8.64 -33.37
N VAL A 47 -3.66 -9.56 -32.84
CA VAL A 47 -2.64 -10.32 -33.58
C VAL A 47 -3.28 -11.48 -34.32
#